data_AF-A0A838SJE6-F1
#
_entry.id   AF-A0A838SJE6-F1
#
_cell.length_a   1.000
_cell.length_b   1.000
_cell.length_c   1.000
_cell.angle_alpha   90.00
_cell.angle_beta   90.00
_cell.angle_gamma   90.00
#
_symmetry.space_group_name_H-M   'P 1'
#
loop_
_entity.id
_entity.type
_entity.pdbx_description
1 polymer ?
#
loop_
_entity_poly.entity_id
_entity_poly.type
_entity_poly.pdbx_seq_one_letter_code
_entity_poly.pdbx_strand_id
1 'polypeptide(L)'
;MLAHLAVVVGLLSLFAVLVAATPPDAGANIGAGIIGLPLLAVGMPWSLPILVDPYRYDQWSDAAHYLLWFGPALLNVALHAVAIAVWNRRHS
;
A
#
# COMPACT_ATOMS: atom_id res chain seq x y z
N MET A 1 -9.44 -15.42 -0.02
CA MET A 1 -9.60 -14.00 -0.41
C MET A 1 -9.82 -13.07 0.78
N LEU A 2 -10.80 -13.35 1.66
CA LEU A 2 -11.01 -12.61 2.91
C LEU A 2 -9.75 -12.51 3.79
N ALA A 3 -8.98 -13.60 3.90
CA ALA A 3 -7.72 -13.60 4.64
C ALA A 3 -6.67 -12.65 4.03
N HIS A 4 -6.53 -12.62 2.70
CA HIS A 4 -5.59 -11.72 2.02
C HIS A 4 -6.03 -10.25 2.16
N LEU A 5 -7.33 -9.97 1.98
CA LEU A 5 -7.91 -8.65 2.22
C LEU A 5 -7.67 -8.19 3.65
N ALA A 6 -7.94 -9.06 4.64
CA ALA A 6 -7.74 -8.75 6.05
C ALA A 6 -6.27 -8.47 6.39
N VAL A 7 -5.34 -9.23 5.79
CA VAL A 7 -3.90 -9.00 5.93
C VAL A 7 -3.49 -7.66 5.32
N VAL A 8 -3.95 -7.35 4.10
CA VAL A 8 -3.63 -6.08 3.44
C VAL A 8 -4.21 -4.89 4.21
N VAL A 9 -5.50 -4.93 4.57
CA VAL A 9 -6.16 -3.85 5.33
C VAL A 9 -5.56 -3.70 6.72
N GLY A 10 -5.24 -4.81 7.39
CA GLY A 10 -4.57 -4.81 8.69
C GLY A 10 -3.18 -4.17 8.64
N LEU A 11 -2.35 -4.57 7.67
CA LEU A 11 -1.02 -3.99 7.46
C LEU A 11 -1.11 -2.51 7.07
N LEU A 12 -2.07 -2.14 6.22
CA LEU A 12 -2.30 -0.74 5.80
C LEU A 12 -2.71 0.14 7.00
N SER A 13 -3.63 -0.35 7.82
CA SER A 13 -4.11 0.37 9.01
C SER A 13 -2.99 0.55 10.02
N LEU A 14 -2.20 -0.51 10.25
CA LEU A 14 -1.07 -0.46 11.17
C LEU A 14 0.04 0.49 10.66
N PHE A 15 0.31 0.48 9.36
CA PHE A 15 1.24 1.42 8.73
C PHE A 15 0.78 2.88 8.89
N ALA A 16 -0.51 3.17 8.61
CA ALA A 16 -1.07 4.51 8.76
C ALA A 16 -1.00 5.01 10.22
N VAL A 17 -1.31 4.16 11.19
CA VAL A 17 -1.18 4.49 12.62
C VAL A 17 0.27 4.78 13.00
N LEU A 18 1.23 3.96 12.54
CA LEU A 18 2.64 4.17 12.84
C LEU A 18 3.16 5.48 12.23
N VAL A 19 2.79 5.79 10.98
CA VAL A 19 3.17 7.06 10.34
C VAL A 19 2.56 8.25 11.08
N ALA A 20 1.27 8.21 11.41
CA ALA A 20 0.58 9.29 12.11
C ALA A 20 1.07 9.49 13.56
N ALA A 21 1.51 8.41 14.22
CA ALA A 21 2.05 8.46 15.58
C ALA A 21 3.53 8.89 15.62
N THR A 22 4.20 9.04 14.48
CA THR A 22 5.60 9.46 14.42
C THR A 22 5.70 10.98 14.43
N PRO A 23 6.37 11.58 15.42
CA PRO A 23 6.67 13.01 15.39
C PRO A 23 7.50 13.36 14.14
N PRO A 24 7.26 14.51 13.49
CA PRO A 24 8.00 14.91 12.29
C PRO A 24 9.50 15.16 12.53
N ASP A 25 9.89 15.34 13.79
CA ASP A 25 11.27 15.48 14.28
C ASP A 25 11.88 14.14 14.75
N ALA A 26 11.07 13.09 14.86
CA ALA A 26 11.61 11.75 15.07
C ALA A 26 12.28 11.29 13.77
N GLY A 27 13.53 10.84 13.87
CA GLY A 27 14.26 10.26 12.75
C GLY A 27 13.52 9.07 12.11
N ALA A 28 14.13 8.44 11.10
CA ALA A 28 13.48 7.42 10.28
C ALA A 28 12.69 6.38 11.10
N ASN A 29 11.37 6.29 10.87
CA ASN A 29 10.51 5.31 11.53
C ASN A 29 10.73 3.91 10.93
N ILE A 30 11.65 3.17 11.54
CA ILE A 30 12.00 1.79 11.16
C ILE A 30 10.77 0.87 11.24
N GLY A 31 9.89 1.08 12.22
CA GLY A 31 8.65 0.30 12.37
C GLY A 31 7.70 0.46 11.19
N ALA A 32 7.50 1.70 10.74
CA ALA A 32 6.74 1.97 9.53
C ALA A 32 7.43 1.39 8.29
N GLY A 33 8.76 1.52 8.18
CA GLY A 33 9.54 0.93 7.07
C GLY A 33 9.37 -0.58 6.93
N ILE A 34 9.40 -1.33 8.05
CA ILE A 34 9.23 -2.79 8.06
C ILE A 34 7.85 -3.20 7.57
N ILE A 35 6.80 -2.43 7.89
CA ILE A 35 5.43 -2.70 7.43
C ILE A 35 5.19 -2.19 6.02
N GLY A 36 5.91 -1.14 5.61
CA GLY A 36 5.90 -0.63 4.24
C GLY A 36 6.39 -1.65 3.22
N LEU A 37 7.39 -2.46 3.55
CA LEU A 37 7.97 -3.49 2.66
C LEU A 37 6.97 -4.54 2.15
N PRO A 38 6.18 -5.23 2.99
CA PRO A 38 5.17 -6.16 2.50
C PRO A 38 4.07 -5.44 1.71
N LEU A 39 3.66 -4.23 2.10
CA LEU A 39 2.69 -3.42 1.32
C LEU A 39 3.24 -3.06 -0.07
N LEU A 40 4.52 -2.71 -0.15
CA LEU A 40 5.29 -2.50 -1.37
C LEU A 40 5.29 -3.74 -2.26
N ALA A 41 5.51 -4.92 -1.66
CA ALA A 41 5.49 -6.20 -2.37
C ALA A 41 4.10 -6.54 -2.93
N VAL A 42 3.02 -6.17 -2.24
CA VAL A 42 1.65 -6.37 -2.75
C VAL A 42 1.30 -5.35 -3.86
N GLY A 43 2.00 -4.22 -3.96
CA GLY A 43 1.84 -3.20 -5.01
C GLY A 43 2.84 -3.27 -6.19
N MET A 44 3.58 -4.38 -6.29
CA MET A 44 4.92 -4.51 -6.88
C MET A 44 5.27 -3.79 -8.21
N PRO A 45 4.39 -3.62 -9.22
CA PRO A 45 4.76 -2.91 -10.45
C PRO A 45 4.78 -1.37 -10.30
N TRP A 46 3.95 -0.84 -9.41
CA TRP A 46 3.63 0.59 -9.38
C TRP A 46 4.39 1.36 -8.32
N SER A 47 4.99 0.64 -7.38
CA SER A 47 5.82 1.18 -6.31
C SER A 47 7.30 1.30 -6.69
N LEU A 48 7.67 0.78 -7.87
CA LEU A 48 8.98 0.92 -8.51
C LEU A 48 9.49 2.38 -8.61
N PRO A 49 8.69 3.36 -9.08
CA PRO A 49 9.16 4.74 -9.19
C PRO A 49 9.55 5.36 -7.84
N ILE A 50 8.84 4.99 -6.77
CA ILE A 50 9.12 5.45 -5.40
C ILE A 50 10.40 4.79 -4.86
N LEU A 51 10.62 3.51 -5.15
CA LEU A 51 11.83 2.80 -4.73
C LEU A 51 13.10 3.28 -5.44
N VAL A 52 12.97 3.65 -6.72
CA VAL A 52 14.11 4.09 -7.55
C VAL A 52 14.51 5.53 -7.23
N ASP A 53 13.54 6.40 -6.95
CA ASP A 53 13.80 7.80 -6.60
C ASP A 53 12.77 8.29 -5.55
N PRO A 54 13.06 8.13 -4.25
CA PRO A 54 12.12 8.42 -3.18
C PRO A 54 11.81 9.92 -3.03
N TYR A 55 12.68 10.80 -3.51
CA TYR A 55 12.52 12.25 -3.41
C TYR A 55 11.86 12.88 -4.66
N ARG A 56 11.61 12.07 -5.69
CA ARG A 56 11.02 12.52 -6.97
C ARG A 56 9.70 13.26 -6.79
N TYR A 57 8.98 12.96 -5.71
CA TYR A 57 7.64 13.43 -5.45
C TYR A 57 7.53 14.33 -4.22
N ASP A 58 8.64 14.74 -3.60
CA ASP A 58 8.66 15.59 -2.39
C ASP A 58 7.84 16.89 -2.50
N GLN A 59 7.61 17.33 -3.73
CA GLN A 59 6.91 18.58 -4.05
C GLN A 59 5.39 18.38 -4.16
N TRP A 60 4.92 17.14 -4.03
CA TRP A 60 3.52 16.77 -4.10
C TRP A 60 2.86 16.89 -2.74
N SER A 61 1.54 17.11 -2.75
CA SER A 61 0.75 17.10 -1.52
C SER A 61 0.79 15.73 -0.85
N ASP A 62 0.68 15.71 0.48
CA ASP A 62 0.65 14.47 1.27
C ASP A 62 -0.42 13.49 0.77
N ALA A 63 -1.57 14.00 0.33
CA ALA A 63 -2.64 13.21 -0.27
C ALA A 63 -2.19 12.50 -1.55
N ALA A 64 -1.44 13.17 -2.43
CA ALA A 64 -0.90 12.56 -3.64
C ALA A 64 0.20 11.53 -3.33
N HIS A 65 1.01 11.78 -2.29
CA HIS A 65 1.96 10.80 -1.76
C HIS A 65 1.28 9.53 -1.28
N TYR A 66 0.23 9.65 -0.47
CA TYR A 66 -0.55 8.52 0.00
C TYR A 66 -1.23 7.78 -1.14
N LEU A 67 -1.76 8.49 -2.14
CA LEU A 67 -2.37 7.88 -3.31
C LEU A 67 -1.35 7.07 -4.14
N LEU A 68 -0.12 7.56 -4.26
CA LEU A 68 0.94 6.88 -5.00
C LEU A 68 1.47 5.65 -4.23
N TRP A 69 1.58 5.74 -2.90
CA TRP A 69 2.00 4.64 -2.03
C TRP A 69 0.94 3.54 -1.91
N PHE A 70 -0.33 3.90 -1.73
CA PHE A 70 -1.40 2.95 -1.40
C PHE A 70 -2.35 2.64 -2.55
N GLY A 71 -2.49 3.55 -3.52
CA GLY A 71 -3.38 3.41 -4.66
C GLY A 71 -3.16 2.12 -5.44
N PRO A 72 -1.91 1.72 -5.72
CA PRO A 72 -1.64 0.45 -6.39
C PRO A 72 -2.04 -0.78 -5.59
N ALA A 73 -1.84 -0.79 -4.27
CA ALA A 73 -2.24 -1.90 -3.42
C ALA A 73 -3.77 -2.06 -3.41
N LEU A 74 -4.50 -0.94 -3.31
CA LEU A 74 -5.96 -0.91 -3.39
C LEU A 74 -6.46 -1.38 -4.77
N LEU A 75 -5.82 -0.92 -5.85
CA LEU A 75 -6.13 -1.35 -7.21
C LEU A 75 -5.90 -2.86 -7.38
N ASN A 76 -4.80 -3.39 -6.83
CA ASN A 76 -4.47 -4.81 -6.96
C ASN A 76 -5.49 -5.70 -6.23
N VAL A 77 -5.97 -5.26 -5.06
CA VAL A 77 -7.08 -5.91 -4.33
C VAL A 77 -8.37 -5.86 -5.15
N ALA A 78 -8.70 -4.71 -5.74
CA ALA A 78 -9.90 -4.55 -6.57
C ALA A 78 -9.86 -5.46 -7.82
N LEU A 79 -8.71 -5.52 -8.51
CA LEU A 79 -8.51 -6.39 -9.67
C LEU A 79 -8.62 -7.86 -9.29
N HIS A 80 -8.02 -8.29 -8.18
CA HIS A 80 -8.19 -9.65 -7.69
C HIS A 80 -9.67 -9.95 -7.41
N ALA A 81 -10.36 -9.06 -6.69
CA ALA A 81 -11.79 -9.21 -6.37
C ALA A 81 -12.65 -9.38 -7.62
N VAL A 82 -12.40 -8.56 -8.65
CA VAL A 82 -13.09 -8.66 -9.95
C VAL A 82 -12.75 -9.97 -10.65
N ALA A 83 -11.47 -10.38 -10.69
CA ALA A 83 -11.06 -11.62 -11.33
C ALA A 83 -11.75 -12.85 -10.71
N ILE A 84 -11.86 -12.91 -9.37
CA ILE A 84 -12.58 -14.00 -8.69
C ILE A 84 -14.08 -13.91 -8.93
N ALA A 85 -14.68 -12.73 -8.90
CA ALA A 85 -16.11 -12.57 -9.19
C ALA A 85 -16.45 -13.04 -10.61
N VAL A 86 -15.61 -12.71 -11.60
CA VAL A 86 -15.76 -13.16 -12.99
C VAL A 86 -15.55 -14.67 -13.10
N TRP A 87 -14.54 -15.22 -12.42
CA TRP A 87 -14.28 -16.66 -12.40
C TRP A 87 -15.46 -17.45 -11.84
N ASN A 88 -16.01 -17.03 -10.69
CA ASN A 88 -17.14 -17.68 -10.04
C ASN A 88 -18.41 -17.62 -10.89
N ARG A 89 -18.64 -16.52 -11.60
CA ARG A 89 -19.76 -16.39 -12.55
C ARG A 89 -19.64 -17.28 -13.78
N ARG A 90 -18.42 -17.68 -14.16
CA ARG A 90 -18.18 -18.58 -15.31
C ARG A 90 -18.25 -20.07 -14.96
N HIS A 91 -18.16 -20.41 -13.67
CA HIS A 91 -18.15 -21.78 -13.17
C HIS A 91 -19.32 -22.08 -12.22
N SER A 92 -20.34 -21.22 -12.18
CA SER A 92 -21.67 -21.49 -11.62
C SER A 92 -22.66 -21.69 -12.76
#